data_AF-A0A9J6DCB1-F1
#
_entry.id   AF-A0A9J6DCB1-F1
#
_cell.length_a   1.000
_cell.length_b   1.000
_cell.length_c   1.000
_cell.angle_alpha   90.00
_cell.angle_beta   90.00
_cell.angle_gamma   90.00
#
_symmetry.space_group_name_H-M   'P 1'
#
loop_
_entity.id
_entity.type
_entity.pdbx_description
1 polymer ?
#
loop_
_entity_poly.entity_id
_entity_poly.type
_entity_poly.pdbx_seq_one_letter_code
_entity_poly.pdbx_strand_id
1 'polypeptide(L)'
;MRSKATLTVYRSCKNEIKKKRMYGNNGGSGLLFEARARALRTLVHRRRFDENTDDTSVMCRVCGQEKETIPYLVLRRTCLGPHQRKGTTLPEALGFVHKDDPGPPAGDGAAGTVNYAEVRTTKTRLLQWWRTTQR
;
A
#
# COMPACT_ATOMS: atom_id res chain seq x y z
N MET A 1 34.01 15.09 9.30
CA MET A 1 32.73 14.45 8.89
C MET A 1 31.99 13.97 10.13
N ARG A 2 30.78 14.49 10.42
CA ARG A 2 29.94 14.02 11.54
C ARG A 2 29.42 12.62 11.23
N SER A 3 29.64 11.64 12.12
CA SER A 3 29.06 10.31 11.95
C SER A 3 27.54 10.38 12.07
N LYS A 4 26.82 9.82 11.10
CA LYS A 4 25.35 9.78 11.15
C LYS A 4 24.94 8.57 11.99
N ALA A 5 24.58 8.80 13.26
CA ALA A 5 24.20 7.74 14.21
C ALA A 5 23.17 6.75 13.64
N THR A 6 22.19 7.25 12.87
CA THR A 6 21.16 6.43 12.23
C THR A 6 21.71 5.42 11.22
N LEU A 7 22.75 5.78 10.46
CA LEU A 7 23.38 4.85 9.51
C LEU A 7 24.17 3.76 10.24
N THR A 8 24.80 4.10 11.36
CA THR A 8 25.48 3.12 12.21
C THR A 8 24.49 2.10 12.76
N VAL A 9 23.34 2.55 13.29
CA VAL A 9 22.26 1.68 13.77
C VAL A 9 21.70 0.82 12.64
N TYR A 10 21.44 1.41 11.47
CA TYR A 10 20.98 0.66 10.31
C TYR A 10 21.97 -0.44 9.92
N ARG A 11 23.27 -0.12 9.89
CA ARG A 11 24.33 -1.08 9.56
C ARG A 11 24.43 -2.20 10.59
N SER A 12 24.32 -1.90 11.89
CA SER A 12 24.38 -2.91 12.95
C SER A 12 23.15 -3.82 13.00
N CYS A 13 21.97 -3.31 12.59
CA CYS A 13 20.72 -4.06 12.67
C CYS A 13 20.29 -4.71 11.34
N LYS A 14 20.87 -4.31 10.21
CA LYS A 14 20.55 -4.90 8.90
C LYS A 14 21.37 -6.16 8.67
N ASN A 15 20.81 -7.26 9.15
CA ASN A 15 21.44 -8.58 9.06
C ASN A 15 21.33 -9.20 7.67
N GLU A 16 20.28 -8.88 6.90
CA GLU A 16 20.05 -9.51 5.60
C GLU A 16 19.29 -8.62 4.61
N ILE A 17 19.56 -8.80 3.30
CA ILE A 17 18.81 -8.20 2.20
C ILE A 17 17.98 -9.30 1.53
N LYS A 18 16.76 -9.53 2.02
CA LYS A 18 15.82 -10.47 1.39
C LYS A 18 14.94 -9.79 0.35
N LYS A 19 14.73 -10.46 -0.78
CA LYS A 19 13.68 -10.09 -1.74
C LYS A 19 12.32 -10.34 -1.12
N LYS A 20 11.50 -9.30 -0.98
CA LYS A 20 10.12 -9.46 -0.53
C LYS A 20 9.26 -9.99 -1.68
N ARG A 21 8.72 -11.20 -1.53
CA ARG A 21 7.95 -11.93 -2.57
C ARG A 21 6.71 -11.16 -3.07
N MET A 22 6.17 -10.26 -2.25
CA MET A 22 4.98 -9.50 -2.59
C MET A 22 5.23 -8.37 -3.59
N TYR A 23 6.47 -8.04 -3.98
CA TYR A 23 6.77 -7.05 -5.02
C TYR A 23 7.28 -7.73 -6.29
N GLY A 24 6.82 -7.25 -7.44
CA GLY A 24 7.33 -7.61 -8.76
C GLY A 24 7.74 -6.36 -9.55
N ASN A 25 8.24 -6.54 -10.77
CA ASN A 25 8.61 -5.44 -11.65
C ASN A 25 7.39 -4.97 -12.48
N ASN A 26 6.39 -4.39 -11.81
CA ASN A 26 5.20 -3.85 -12.48
C ASN A 26 4.65 -2.61 -11.77
N GLY A 27 3.88 -1.79 -12.50
CA GLY A 27 3.32 -0.53 -11.98
C GLY A 27 2.48 -0.73 -10.72
N GLY A 28 1.70 -1.81 -10.64
CA GLY A 28 0.92 -2.14 -9.45
C GLY A 28 1.79 -2.36 -8.19
N SER A 29 2.99 -2.93 -8.35
CA SER A 29 3.95 -3.10 -7.25
C SER A 29 4.57 -1.77 -6.81
N GLY A 30 4.83 -0.84 -7.74
CA GLY A 30 5.25 0.52 -7.42
C GLY A 30 4.18 1.29 -6.65
N LEU A 31 2.93 1.22 -7.11
CA LEU A 31 1.79 1.86 -6.43
C LEU A 31 1.51 1.24 -5.05
N LEU A 32 1.65 -0.08 -4.90
CA LEU A 32 1.57 -0.75 -3.60
C LEU A 32 2.65 -0.24 -2.64
N PHE A 33 3.88 -0.02 -3.13
CA PHE A 33 4.95 0.52 -2.32
C PHE A 33 4.62 1.94 -1.82
N GLU A 34 4.15 2.82 -2.70
CA GLU A 34 3.69 4.16 -2.34
C GLU A 34 2.55 4.12 -1.31
N ALA A 35 1.56 3.25 -1.51
CA ALA A 35 0.44 3.07 -0.58
C ALA A 35 0.91 2.60 0.81
N ARG A 36 1.85 1.66 0.87
CA ARG A 36 2.44 1.20 2.13
C ARG A 36 3.26 2.27 2.83
N ALA A 37 3.93 3.14 2.07
CA ALA A 37 4.66 4.29 2.58
C ALA A 37 3.73 5.47 2.95
N ARG A 38 2.41 5.34 2.76
CA ARG A 38 1.42 6.43 2.90
C ARG A 38 1.72 7.65 2.02
N ALA A 39 2.41 7.41 0.91
CA ALA A 39 2.86 8.39 -0.07
C ALA A 39 2.23 8.17 -1.45
N LEU A 40 1.15 7.36 -1.53
CA LEU A 40 0.38 7.22 -2.76
C LEU A 40 -0.15 8.60 -3.15
N ARG A 41 0.09 9.00 -4.40
CA ARG A 41 -0.25 10.31 -4.97
C ARG A 41 -1.75 10.50 -5.20
N THR A 42 -2.58 10.20 -4.20
CA THR A 42 -4.02 10.50 -4.25
C THR A 42 -4.26 11.99 -4.13
N LEU A 43 -5.44 12.47 -4.54
CA LEU A 43 -5.77 13.90 -4.40
C LEU A 43 -5.70 14.40 -2.95
N VAL A 44 -6.14 13.58 -1.98
CA VAL A 44 -6.00 13.92 -0.55
C VAL A 44 -4.53 14.04 -0.12
N HIS A 45 -3.62 13.25 -0.70
CA HIS A 45 -2.19 13.39 -0.45
C HIS A 45 -1.65 14.68 -1.09
N ARG A 46 -2.02 14.97 -2.34
CA ARG A 46 -1.58 16.16 -3.08
C ARG A 46 -2.03 17.46 -2.44
N ARG A 47 -3.24 17.52 -1.89
CA ARG A 47 -3.76 18.70 -1.17
C ARG A 47 -2.82 19.23 -0.07
N ARG A 48 -1.98 18.37 0.50
CA ARG A 48 -1.01 18.78 1.53
C ARG A 48 0.09 19.69 1.00
N PHE A 49 0.27 19.74 -0.33
CA PHE A 49 1.36 20.42 -1.01
C PHE A 49 0.86 21.42 -2.05
N ASP A 50 -0.45 21.54 -2.24
CA ASP A 50 -1.08 22.45 -3.19
C ASP A 50 -2.18 23.24 -2.47
N GLU A 51 -1.91 24.53 -2.26
CA GLU A 51 -2.76 25.46 -1.51
C GLU A 51 -4.05 25.80 -2.27
N ASN A 52 -4.09 25.58 -3.60
CA ASN A 52 -5.25 25.90 -4.45
C ASN A 52 -6.28 24.75 -4.52
N THR A 53 -6.14 23.71 -3.70
CA THR A 53 -6.94 22.48 -3.76
C THR A 53 -8.14 22.55 -2.80
N ASP A 54 -9.34 22.86 -3.33
CA ASP A 54 -10.62 22.89 -2.59
C ASP A 54 -11.10 21.51 -2.12
N ASP A 55 -12.01 21.45 -1.14
CA ASP A 55 -12.53 20.17 -0.61
C ASP A 55 -13.29 19.31 -1.64
N THR A 56 -13.88 19.93 -2.65
CA THR A 56 -14.52 19.23 -3.79
C THR A 56 -13.50 18.65 -4.78
N SER A 57 -12.29 19.23 -4.84
CA SER A 57 -11.24 18.80 -5.75
C SER A 57 -10.54 17.49 -5.31
N VAL A 58 -10.82 16.99 -4.10
CA VAL A 58 -10.25 15.73 -3.59
C VAL A 58 -11.16 14.51 -3.73
N MET A 59 -12.31 14.65 -4.39
CA MET A 59 -13.21 13.51 -4.63
C MET A 59 -12.58 12.50 -5.59
N CYS A 60 -12.94 11.22 -5.43
CA CYS A 60 -12.40 10.14 -6.25
C CYS A 60 -12.64 10.42 -7.73
N ARG A 61 -11.56 10.53 -8.52
CA ARG A 61 -11.63 10.84 -9.95
C ARG A 61 -12.32 9.78 -10.79
N VAL A 62 -12.54 8.59 -10.24
CA VAL A 62 -13.20 7.47 -10.94
C VAL A 62 -14.72 7.51 -10.78
N CYS A 63 -15.25 7.92 -9.63
CA CYS A 63 -16.69 7.82 -9.33
C CYS A 63 -17.32 9.06 -8.68
N GLY A 64 -16.50 10.00 -8.19
CA GLY A 64 -16.96 11.23 -7.52
C GLY A 64 -17.66 11.04 -6.17
N GLN A 65 -17.73 9.82 -5.62
CA GLN A 65 -18.59 9.54 -4.44
C GLN A 65 -17.95 9.85 -3.08
N GLU A 66 -16.64 9.62 -2.93
CA GLU A 66 -15.92 9.81 -1.66
C GLU A 66 -14.52 10.38 -1.93
N LYS A 67 -13.88 10.95 -0.92
CA LYS A 67 -12.52 11.49 -1.02
C LYS A 67 -11.53 10.43 -1.48
N GLU A 68 -10.65 10.79 -2.42
CA GLU A 68 -9.62 9.92 -2.98
C GLU A 68 -8.52 9.63 -1.94
N THR A 69 -8.74 8.61 -1.13
CA THR A 69 -7.82 8.16 -0.08
C THR A 69 -7.32 6.74 -0.33
N ILE A 70 -6.19 6.36 0.28
CA ILE A 70 -5.67 4.98 0.18
C ILE A 70 -6.71 3.94 0.64
N PRO A 71 -7.36 4.06 1.82
CA PRO A 71 -8.39 3.11 2.24
C PRO A 71 -9.53 2.98 1.22
N TYR A 72 -9.96 4.11 0.64
CA TYR A 72 -11.01 4.13 -0.36
C TYR A 72 -10.63 3.34 -1.62
N LEU A 73 -9.46 3.63 -2.20
CA LEU A 73 -8.98 2.95 -3.39
C LEU A 73 -8.73 1.45 -3.16
N VAL A 74 -8.23 1.08 -1.98
CA VAL A 74 -7.85 -0.30 -1.66
C VAL A 74 -9.04 -1.18 -1.27
N LEU A 75 -9.99 -0.66 -0.49
CA LEU A 75 -11.06 -1.47 0.12
C LEU A 75 -12.45 -1.25 -0.49
N ARG A 76 -12.77 -0.04 -0.99
CA ARG A 76 -14.15 0.30 -1.34
C ARG A 76 -14.61 -0.38 -2.62
N ARG A 77 -15.82 -0.95 -2.64
CA ARG A 77 -16.34 -1.73 -3.77
C ARG A 77 -16.87 -0.89 -4.95
N THR A 78 -17.10 0.39 -4.77
CA THR A 78 -17.93 1.20 -5.68
C THR A 78 -17.24 1.65 -6.97
N CYS A 79 -15.90 1.71 -7.01
CA CYS A 79 -15.19 2.41 -8.09
C CYS A 79 -14.12 1.60 -8.83
N LEU A 80 -13.63 0.51 -8.25
CA LEU A 80 -12.52 -0.27 -8.80
C LEU A 80 -12.76 -1.77 -8.61
N GLY A 81 -12.25 -2.57 -9.53
CA GLY A 81 -12.24 -4.03 -9.49
C GLY A 81 -10.81 -4.59 -9.57
N PRO A 82 -10.56 -5.83 -9.12
CA PRO A 82 -11.47 -6.71 -8.39
C PRO A 82 -11.71 -6.24 -6.94
N HIS A 83 -12.68 -6.83 -6.24
CA HIS A 83 -12.99 -6.47 -4.85
C HIS A 83 -12.15 -7.28 -3.86
N GLN A 84 -11.78 -6.64 -2.75
CA GLN A 84 -11.24 -7.35 -1.60
C GLN A 84 -12.30 -8.27 -1.00
N ARG A 85 -11.86 -9.33 -0.32
CA ARG A 85 -12.72 -10.20 0.48
C ARG A 85 -13.45 -9.37 1.54
N LYS A 86 -14.70 -9.74 1.87
CA LYS A 86 -15.44 -9.06 2.94
C LYS A 86 -14.67 -9.25 4.26
N GLY A 87 -14.48 -8.17 5.02
CA GLY A 87 -13.72 -8.19 6.27
C GLY A 87 -12.21 -7.97 6.12
N THR A 88 -11.67 -7.87 4.90
CA THR A 88 -10.24 -7.55 4.69
C THR A 88 -9.91 -6.18 5.30
N THR A 89 -8.88 -6.15 6.14
CA THR A 89 -8.40 -4.90 6.75
C THR A 89 -7.40 -4.19 5.84
N LEU A 90 -7.24 -2.87 6.00
CA LEU A 90 -6.26 -2.12 5.21
C LEU A 90 -4.81 -2.65 5.38
N PRO A 91 -4.32 -2.97 6.61
CA PRO A 91 -3.00 -3.56 6.77
C PRO A 91 -2.83 -4.88 6.02
N GLU A 92 -3.83 -5.77 6.09
CA GLU A 92 -3.84 -7.05 5.36
C GLU A 92 -3.78 -6.84 3.84
N ALA A 93 -4.64 -5.97 3.30
CA ALA A 93 -4.67 -5.65 1.87
C ALA A 93 -3.35 -5.02 1.36
N LEU A 94 -2.64 -4.32 2.24
CA LEU A 94 -1.32 -3.76 1.94
C LEU A 94 -0.18 -4.76 2.19
N GLY A 95 -0.44 -5.95 2.73
CA GLY A 95 0.55 -6.99 2.99
C GLY A 95 1.38 -6.76 4.26
N PHE A 96 0.79 -6.11 5.26
CA PHE A 96 1.31 -6.13 6.63
C PHE A 96 0.83 -7.41 7.32
N VAL A 97 1.69 -7.95 8.16
CA VAL A 97 1.46 -9.20 8.90
C VAL A 97 1.06 -8.82 10.32
N HIS A 98 -0.03 -9.38 10.83
CA HIS A 98 -0.33 -9.30 12.26
C HIS A 98 0.63 -10.21 13.02
N LYS A 99 1.24 -9.71 14.10
CA LYS A 99 2.19 -10.48 14.91
C LYS A 99 1.54 -11.64 15.65
N ASP A 100 0.21 -11.67 15.72
CA ASP A 100 -0.58 -12.58 16.56
C ASP A 100 -1.16 -13.78 15.81
N ASP A 101 -0.82 -14.00 14.54
CA ASP A 101 -1.21 -15.19 13.77
C ASP A 101 -0.12 -16.28 13.86
N PRO A 102 -0.30 -17.32 14.72
CA PRO A 102 0.61 -18.46 14.76
C PRO A 102 0.34 -19.31 13.50
N GLY A 103 1.14 -19.11 12.46
CA GLY A 103 1.21 -20.05 11.35
C GLY A 103 1.67 -21.44 11.84
N PRO A 104 1.36 -22.52 11.09
CA PRO A 104 1.75 -23.88 11.48
C PRO A 104 3.28 -24.00 11.62
N PRO A 105 3.78 -24.86 12.52
CA PRO A 105 5.20 -24.98 12.79
C PRO A 105 5.86 -25.81 11.69
N ALA A 106 6.65 -25.15 10.83
CA ALA A 106 7.66 -25.84 10.03
C ALA A 106 8.79 -24.89 9.64
N GLY A 107 9.95 -25.04 10.30
CA GLY A 107 11.27 -24.61 9.83
C GLY A 107 11.56 -23.10 9.87
N ASP A 108 12.44 -22.70 10.79
CA ASP A 108 13.29 -21.50 10.77
C ASP A 108 12.69 -20.22 10.14
N GLY A 109 11.92 -19.48 10.94
CA GLY A 109 11.59 -18.06 10.67
C GLY A 109 10.10 -17.75 10.49
N ALA A 110 9.25 -18.20 11.41
CA ALA A 110 7.81 -17.93 11.41
C ALA A 110 7.49 -16.43 11.61
N ALA A 111 7.48 -15.69 10.51
CA ALA A 111 6.80 -14.40 10.38
C ALA A 111 5.44 -14.67 9.76
N GLY A 112 4.37 -14.20 10.41
CA GLY A 112 2.98 -14.47 9.99
C GLY A 112 2.72 -14.32 8.49
N THR A 113 1.73 -15.07 8.02
CA THR A 113 1.53 -15.29 6.58
C THR A 113 0.92 -14.05 5.92
N VAL A 114 1.67 -13.42 5.01
CA VAL A 114 1.13 -12.34 4.15
C VAL A 114 0.00 -12.90 3.30
N ASN A 115 -1.17 -12.25 3.32
CA ASN A 115 -2.28 -12.60 2.41
C ASN A 115 -1.98 -12.10 0.97
N TYR A 116 -1.29 -12.93 0.19
CA TYR A 116 -0.89 -12.58 -1.17
C TYR A 116 -2.06 -12.35 -2.13
N ALA A 117 -3.23 -12.93 -1.87
CA ALA A 117 -4.41 -12.76 -2.70
C ALA A 117 -4.94 -11.32 -2.60
N GLU A 118 -5.12 -10.81 -1.38
CA GLU A 118 -5.58 -9.43 -1.15
C GLU A 118 -4.53 -8.41 -1.62
N VAL A 119 -3.23 -8.71 -1.43
CA VAL A 119 -2.15 -7.87 -1.97
C VAL A 119 -2.20 -7.80 -3.49
N ARG A 120 -2.45 -8.92 -4.18
CA ARG A 120 -2.61 -8.94 -5.64
C ARG A 120 -3.82 -8.13 -6.06
N THR A 121 -4.94 -8.25 -5.37
CA THR A 121 -6.14 -7.43 -5.60
C THR A 121 -5.84 -5.95 -5.44
N THR A 122 -5.14 -5.55 -4.38
CA THR A 122 -4.69 -4.18 -4.15
C THR A 122 -3.88 -3.64 -5.33
N LYS A 123 -2.87 -4.40 -5.81
CA LYS A 123 -2.06 -3.99 -6.95
C LYS A 123 -2.90 -3.76 -8.21
N THR A 124 -3.82 -4.67 -8.50
CA THR A 124 -4.70 -4.56 -9.68
C THR A 124 -5.60 -3.33 -9.58
N ARG A 125 -6.23 -3.11 -8.43
CA ARG A 125 -7.08 -1.94 -8.18
C ARG A 125 -6.32 -0.63 -8.31
N LEU A 126 -5.14 -0.54 -7.69
CA LEU A 126 -4.30 0.65 -7.77
C LEU A 126 -3.84 0.90 -9.21
N LEU A 127 -3.46 -0.14 -9.94
CA LEU A 127 -3.08 -0.02 -11.35
C LEU A 127 -4.25 0.44 -12.23
N GLN A 128 -5.46 -0.08 -11.99
CA GLN A 128 -6.67 0.37 -12.66
C GLN A 128 -6.91 1.86 -12.39
N TRP A 129 -6.93 2.27 -11.12
CA TRP A 129 -7.09 3.67 -10.73
C TRP A 129 -6.07 4.57 -11.41
N TRP A 130 -4.79 4.18 -11.39
CA TRP A 130 -3.73 4.96 -11.99
C TRP A 130 -3.95 5.15 -13.50
N ARG A 131 -4.34 4.08 -14.21
CA ARG A 131 -4.65 4.14 -15.65
C ARG A 131 -5.89 4.98 -15.96
N THR A 132 -6.92 4.94 -15.12
CA THR A 132 -8.15 5.71 -15.33
C THR A 132 -7.95 7.20 -15.06
N THR A 133 -7.00 7.56 -14.20
CA THR A 133 -6.86 8.93 -13.67
C THR A 133 -5.60 9.65 -14.11
N GLN A 134 -4.71 9.00 -14.85
CA GLN A 134 -3.66 9.68 -15.62
C GLN A 134 -4.28 10.29 -16.89
N ARG A 135 -4.70 11.55 -16.77
CA ARG A 135 -4.72 12.52 -17.85
C ARG A 135 -3.90 13.71 -17.37
#